data_AF-A0A6J4LGR2-F1
#
_entry.id   AF-A0A6J4LGR2-F1
#
_cell.length_a   1.000
_cell.length_b   1.000
_cell.length_c   1.000
_cell.angle_alpha   90.00
_cell.angle_beta   90.00
_cell.angle_gamma   90.00
#
_symmetry.space_group_name_H-M   'P 1'
#
loop_
_entity.id
_entity.type
_entity.pdbx_description
1 polymer ?
#
loop_
_entity_poly.entity_id
_entity_poly.type
_entity_poly.pdbx_seq_one_letter_code
_entity_poly.pdbx_strand_id
1 'polypeptide(L)'
;MRISALLIAALALAAAPVRAQEGAPLPPEVARRITAVLNAPGTDRRSGDAGVPAGDSVAGSLAVVDGDLALAGRVAGDVVVVNGGLELGPGARVGGQVIVVGGRVRVDAAAQVAGRVVAFPAAVPYCRLGTYIDL
;
A
#
# COMPACT_ATOMS: atom_id res chain seq x y z
N MET A 1 -29.80 -2.19 64.41
CA MET A 1 -29.67 -3.45 63.66
C MET A 1 -30.84 -3.51 62.67
N ARG A 2 -30.70 -3.57 61.35
CA ARG A 2 -29.62 -4.06 60.49
C ARG A 2 -29.58 -3.22 59.21
N ILE A 3 -28.37 -2.86 58.79
CA ILE A 3 -28.03 -2.26 57.50
C ILE A 3 -28.16 -3.36 56.43
N SER A 4 -28.77 -3.07 55.27
CA SER A 4 -28.70 -3.93 54.08
C SER A 4 -28.78 -3.01 52.86
N ALA A 5 -27.65 -2.43 52.47
CA ALA A 5 -26.65 -2.97 51.53
C ALA A 5 -27.09 -2.77 50.08
N LEU A 6 -26.71 -1.60 49.55
CA LEU A 6 -26.69 -1.24 48.14
C LEU A 6 -25.97 -2.34 47.34
N LEU A 7 -26.68 -2.95 46.38
CA LEU A 7 -26.09 -3.83 45.39
C LEU A 7 -25.65 -2.96 44.21
N ILE A 8 -24.42 -2.46 44.26
CA ILE A 8 -23.74 -1.87 43.10
C ILE A 8 -23.36 -3.06 42.21
N ALA A 9 -24.20 -3.34 41.21
CA ALA A 9 -23.83 -4.24 40.13
C ALA A 9 -22.71 -3.56 39.34
N ALA A 10 -21.47 -3.94 39.64
CA ALA A 10 -20.30 -3.58 38.85
C ALA A 10 -20.48 -4.20 37.46
N LEU A 11 -20.93 -3.38 36.51
CA LEU A 11 -20.91 -3.71 35.09
C LEU A 11 -19.43 -3.81 34.69
N ALA A 12 -18.90 -5.04 34.74
CA ALA A 12 -17.58 -5.35 34.24
C ALA A 12 -17.56 -5.02 32.75
N LEU A 13 -17.04 -3.84 32.43
CA LEU A 13 -16.67 -3.46 31.08
C LEU A 13 -15.56 -4.44 30.68
N ALA A 14 -15.95 -5.55 30.06
CA ALA A 14 -15.03 -6.45 29.42
C ALA A 14 -14.34 -5.65 28.31
N ALA A 15 -13.20 -5.05 28.64
CA ALA A 15 -12.24 -4.57 27.67
C ALA A 15 -11.71 -5.79 26.94
N ALA A 16 -12.50 -6.36 26.02
CA ALA A 16 -11.96 -7.21 25.00
C ALA A 16 -10.91 -6.36 24.29
N PRO A 17 -9.63 -6.77 24.27
CA PRO A 17 -8.66 -6.06 23.45
C PRO A 17 -9.26 -6.09 22.05
N VAL A 18 -9.48 -4.92 21.47
CA VAL A 18 -9.72 -4.79 20.05
C VAL A 18 -8.53 -5.48 19.42
N ARG A 19 -8.73 -6.74 18.99
CA ARG A 19 -7.81 -7.40 18.08
C ARG A 19 -7.84 -6.47 16.89
N ALA A 20 -6.84 -5.60 16.78
CA ALA A 20 -6.56 -4.87 15.57
C ALA A 20 -6.75 -5.90 14.47
N GLN A 21 -7.68 -5.65 13.56
CA GLN A 21 -7.87 -6.50 12.41
C GLN A 21 -6.58 -6.34 11.60
N GLU A 22 -5.55 -7.09 11.98
CA GLU A 22 -4.35 -7.32 11.18
C GLU A 22 -4.91 -7.94 9.91
N GLY A 23 -5.02 -7.10 8.87
CA GLY A 23 -5.44 -7.57 7.56
C GLY A 23 -4.56 -8.76 7.17
N ALA A 24 -5.12 -9.65 6.35
CA ALA A 24 -4.44 -10.89 5.99
C ALA A 24 -2.97 -10.61 5.63
N PRO A 25 -2.01 -11.36 6.24
CA PRO A 25 -0.60 -11.10 6.05
C PRO A 25 -0.25 -11.16 4.56
N LEU A 26 0.66 -10.28 4.14
CA LEU A 26 1.10 -10.23 2.75
C LEU A 26 1.67 -11.60 2.34
N PRO A 27 1.16 -12.23 1.27
CA PRO A 27 1.67 -13.53 0.86
C PRO A 27 3.18 -13.47 0.51
N PRO A 28 3.99 -14.46 0.91
CA PRO A 28 5.44 -14.42 0.71
C PRO A 28 5.88 -14.23 -0.74
N GLU A 29 5.14 -14.79 -1.70
CA GLU A 29 5.40 -14.60 -3.12
C GLU A 29 5.18 -13.16 -3.58
N VAL A 30 4.22 -12.45 -2.99
CA VAL A 30 3.97 -11.03 -3.26
C VAL A 30 5.07 -10.18 -2.65
N ALA A 31 5.45 -10.44 -1.39
CA ALA A 31 6.58 -9.76 -0.74
C ALA A 31 7.86 -9.89 -1.58
N ARG A 32 8.23 -11.11 -1.98
CA ARG A 32 9.39 -11.34 -2.86
C ARG A 32 9.30 -10.60 -4.19
N ARG A 33 8.12 -10.51 -4.79
CA ARG A 33 7.92 -9.76 -6.05
C ARG A 33 8.12 -8.26 -5.83
N ILE A 34 7.56 -7.71 -4.75
CA ILE A 34 7.72 -6.30 -4.39
C ILE A 34 9.19 -5.98 -4.12
N THR A 35 9.88 -6.80 -3.30
CA THR A 35 11.32 -6.70 -3.05
C THR A 35 12.11 -6.72 -4.36
N ALA A 36 11.79 -7.64 -5.28
CA ALA A 36 12.48 -7.71 -6.57
C ALA A 36 12.30 -6.42 -7.40
N VAL A 37 11.08 -5.85 -7.45
CA VAL A 37 10.83 -4.61 -8.21
C VAL A 37 11.52 -3.41 -7.56
N LEU A 38 11.46 -3.28 -6.24
CA LEU A 38 12.07 -2.18 -5.48
C LEU A 38 13.59 -2.09 -5.64
N ASN A 39 14.24 -3.23 -5.88
CA ASN A 39 15.69 -3.33 -5.99
C ASN A 39 16.18 -3.57 -7.42
N ALA A 40 15.27 -3.72 -8.39
CA ALA A 40 15.65 -3.92 -9.79
C ALA A 40 16.35 -2.69 -10.37
N PRO A 41 17.41 -2.88 -11.18
CA PRO A 41 18.04 -1.75 -11.87
C PRO A 41 17.05 -1.09 -12.83
N GLY A 42 17.04 0.24 -12.85
CA GLY A 42 16.14 1.02 -13.69
C GLY A 42 14.73 1.22 -13.14
N THR A 43 14.42 0.72 -11.94
CA THR A 43 13.24 1.16 -11.19
C THR A 43 13.47 2.59 -10.70
N ASP A 44 12.58 3.51 -11.08
CA ASP A 44 12.48 4.84 -10.47
C ASP A 44 11.85 4.64 -9.07
N ARG A 45 12.67 4.71 -8.03
CA ARG A 45 12.21 4.54 -6.65
C ARG A 45 12.14 5.89 -5.93
N ARG A 46 10.96 6.22 -5.42
CA ARG A 46 10.65 7.45 -4.71
C ARG A 46 10.23 7.15 -3.28
N SER A 47 10.47 8.10 -2.38
CA SER A 47 10.04 8.02 -0.98
C SER A 47 9.17 9.22 -0.67
N GLY A 48 8.12 9.01 0.12
CA GLY A 48 7.07 10.00 0.31
C GLY A 48 6.19 10.17 -0.93
N ASP A 49 5.33 11.18 -0.90
CA ASP A 49 4.34 11.41 -1.94
C ASP A 49 4.98 11.71 -3.30
N ALA A 50 4.39 11.16 -4.35
CA ALA A 50 4.92 11.27 -5.70
C ALA A 50 3.81 11.47 -6.75
N GLY A 51 4.19 12.13 -7.84
CA GLY A 51 3.33 12.37 -8.99
C GLY A 51 3.96 11.95 -10.31
N VAL A 52 3.13 11.46 -11.23
CA VAL A 52 3.44 11.39 -12.67
C VAL A 52 2.28 12.07 -13.40
N PRO A 53 2.36 13.37 -13.67
CA PRO A 53 1.27 14.12 -14.31
C PRO A 53 1.05 13.68 -15.75
N ALA A 54 -0.07 14.12 -16.34
CA ALA A 54 -0.35 13.86 -17.74
C ALA A 54 0.73 14.49 -18.64
N GLY A 55 1.18 13.75 -19.66
CA GLY A 55 2.28 14.14 -20.53
C GLY A 55 3.65 13.60 -20.10
N ASP A 56 3.80 13.23 -18.82
CA ASP A 56 5.05 12.66 -18.30
C ASP A 56 5.10 11.14 -18.50
N SER A 57 6.33 10.62 -18.54
CA SER A 57 6.54 9.17 -18.64
C SER A 57 7.74 8.67 -17.83
N VAL A 58 7.58 7.49 -17.25
CA VAL A 58 8.64 6.69 -16.63
C VAL A 58 8.95 5.52 -17.55
N ALA A 59 10.20 5.43 -18.01
CA ALA A 59 10.63 4.43 -18.99
C ALA A 59 10.74 3.00 -18.42
N GLY A 60 10.86 2.87 -17.09
CA GLY A 60 10.96 1.60 -16.37
C GLY A 60 9.78 1.38 -15.43
N SER A 61 10.04 0.60 -14.38
CA SER A 61 9.10 0.46 -13.25
C SER A 61 9.18 1.68 -12.34
N LEU A 62 8.07 1.99 -11.67
CA LEU A 62 7.97 3.06 -10.68
C LEU A 62 7.61 2.43 -9.33
N ALA A 63 8.39 2.73 -8.30
CA ALA A 63 8.11 2.30 -6.95
C ALA A 63 8.05 3.48 -5.98
N VAL A 64 7.03 3.53 -5.15
CA VAL A 64 6.85 4.55 -4.10
C VAL A 64 6.80 3.85 -2.74
N VAL A 65 7.54 4.36 -1.77
CA VAL A 65 7.62 3.82 -0.41
C VAL A 65 7.26 4.91 0.60
N ASP A 66 6.39 4.58 1.54
CA ASP A 66 5.88 5.45 2.61
C ASP A 66 5.30 6.77 2.08
N GLY A 67 4.45 6.69 1.05
CA GLY A 67 3.77 7.84 0.46
C GLY A 67 2.79 7.50 -0.64
N ASP A 68 1.94 8.45 -0.98
CA ASP A 68 0.88 8.27 -1.97
C ASP A 68 1.39 8.56 -3.39
N LEU A 69 0.87 7.81 -4.38
CA LEU A 69 1.17 8.02 -5.79
C LEU A 69 -0.06 8.53 -6.56
N ALA A 70 0.05 9.72 -7.14
CA ALA A 70 -0.90 10.22 -8.14
C ALA A 70 -0.32 10.05 -9.56
N LEU A 71 -0.96 9.23 -10.39
CA LEU A 71 -0.47 8.90 -11.73
C LEU A 71 -1.55 9.23 -12.77
N ALA A 72 -1.27 10.21 -13.63
CA ALA A 72 -2.07 10.54 -14.82
C ALA A 72 -1.26 10.37 -16.13
N GLY A 73 0.07 10.23 -16.03
CA GLY A 73 0.96 9.97 -17.16
C GLY A 73 1.15 8.49 -17.49
N ARG A 74 2.35 8.14 -17.97
CA ARG A 74 2.68 6.77 -18.39
C ARG A 74 3.81 6.16 -17.57
N VAL A 75 3.67 4.90 -17.18
CA VAL A 75 4.75 4.06 -16.66
C VAL A 75 4.87 2.85 -17.57
N ALA A 76 6.05 2.62 -18.14
CA ALA A 76 6.25 1.52 -19.08
C ALA A 76 6.31 0.15 -18.38
N GLY A 77 6.83 0.10 -17.16
CA GLY A 77 6.97 -1.12 -16.36
C GLY A 77 5.87 -1.30 -15.30
N ASP A 78 6.27 -1.94 -14.20
CA ASP A 78 5.41 -2.19 -13.04
C ASP A 78 5.28 -0.94 -12.18
N VAL A 79 4.13 -0.79 -11.49
CA VAL A 79 3.93 0.22 -10.45
C VAL A 79 3.76 -0.50 -9.12
N VAL A 80 4.59 -0.11 -8.14
CA VAL A 80 4.55 -0.65 -6.78
C VAL A 80 4.42 0.49 -5.80
N VAL A 81 3.43 0.44 -4.91
CA VAL A 81 3.31 1.37 -3.79
C VAL A 81 3.32 0.58 -2.48
N VAL A 82 4.25 0.91 -1.59
CA VAL A 82 4.41 0.28 -0.28
C VAL A 82 4.11 1.29 0.81
N ASN A 83 3.18 0.94 1.70
CA ASN A 83 2.68 1.78 2.80
C ASN A 83 2.17 3.14 2.32
N GLY A 84 1.37 3.11 1.24
CA GLY A 84 0.78 4.28 0.63
C GLY A 84 -0.35 3.92 -0.33
N GLY A 85 -1.11 4.93 -0.75
CA GLY A 85 -2.21 4.84 -1.69
C GLY A 85 -1.78 5.07 -3.14
N LEU A 86 -2.64 4.65 -4.07
CA LEU A 86 -2.49 4.90 -5.49
C LEU A 86 -3.77 5.49 -6.06
N GLU A 87 -3.62 6.59 -6.79
CA GLU A 87 -4.64 7.17 -7.64
C GLU A 87 -4.18 7.10 -9.10
N LEU A 88 -4.86 6.28 -9.90
CA LEU A 88 -4.72 6.29 -11.37
C LEU A 88 -5.78 7.23 -11.94
N GLY A 89 -5.35 8.42 -12.35
CA GLY A 89 -6.20 9.43 -12.96
C GLY A 89 -6.54 9.16 -14.43
N PRO A 90 -7.36 10.02 -15.05
CA PRO A 90 -7.76 9.88 -16.45
C PRO A 90 -6.54 9.83 -17.38
N GLY A 91 -6.51 8.84 -18.28
CA GLY A 91 -5.42 8.68 -19.24
C GLY A 91 -4.14 8.04 -18.70
N ALA A 92 -4.10 7.69 -17.42
CA ALA A 92 -3.05 6.90 -16.81
C ALA A 92 -2.79 5.60 -17.60
N ARG A 93 -1.52 5.30 -17.88
CA ARG A 93 -1.11 4.08 -18.60
C ARG A 93 0.01 3.37 -17.86
N VAL A 94 -0.25 2.14 -17.42
CA VAL A 94 0.75 1.25 -16.82
C VAL A 94 0.97 0.06 -17.73
N GLY A 95 2.20 -0.11 -18.21
CA GLY A 95 2.58 -1.19 -19.13
C GLY A 95 2.79 -2.55 -18.45
N GLY A 96 2.94 -2.57 -17.12
CA GLY A 96 3.07 -3.77 -16.31
C GLY A 96 1.90 -3.98 -15.36
N GLN A 97 2.22 -4.60 -14.22
CA GLN A 97 1.29 -4.83 -13.11
C GLN A 97 1.34 -3.69 -12.08
N VAL A 98 0.25 -3.55 -11.33
CA VAL A 98 0.11 -2.61 -10.22
C VAL A 98 -0.05 -3.40 -8.92
N ILE A 99 0.84 -3.16 -7.96
CA ILE A 99 0.75 -3.74 -6.62
C ILE A 99 0.77 -2.61 -5.60
N VAL A 100 -0.25 -2.56 -4.74
CA VAL A 100 -0.34 -1.58 -3.65
C VAL A 100 -0.46 -2.31 -2.33
N VAL A 101 0.37 -1.97 -1.36
CA VAL A 101 0.37 -2.54 0.00
C VAL A 101 0.29 -1.41 1.00
N GLY A 102 -0.51 -1.57 2.05
CA GLY A 102 -0.65 -0.58 3.12
C GLY A 102 -1.42 0.68 2.73
N GLY A 103 -2.30 0.59 1.73
CA GLY A 103 -3.10 1.71 1.28
C GLY A 103 -4.29 1.31 0.43
N ARG A 104 -4.89 2.30 -0.24
CA ARG A 104 -6.06 2.12 -1.10
C ARG A 104 -5.71 2.41 -2.55
N VAL A 105 -6.45 1.79 -3.46
CA VAL A 105 -6.33 2.05 -4.90
C VAL A 105 -7.61 2.69 -5.40
N ARG A 106 -7.47 3.81 -6.11
CA ARG A 106 -8.54 4.41 -6.91
C ARG A 106 -8.10 4.37 -8.36
N VAL A 107 -8.96 3.83 -9.22
CA VAL A 107 -8.69 3.71 -10.66
C VAL A 107 -9.81 4.44 -11.40
N ASP A 108 -9.43 5.48 -12.13
CA ASP A 108 -10.34 6.16 -13.05
C ASP A 108 -10.75 5.21 -14.19
N ALA A 109 -11.98 5.36 -14.69
CA ALA A 109 -12.52 4.50 -15.74
C ALA A 109 -11.74 4.58 -17.07
N ALA A 110 -11.03 5.69 -17.33
CA ALA A 110 -10.20 5.87 -18.52
C ALA A 110 -8.74 5.39 -18.33
N ALA A 111 -8.35 4.98 -17.13
CA ALA A 111 -7.01 4.45 -16.86
C ALA A 111 -6.83 3.05 -17.46
N GLN A 112 -5.61 2.75 -17.90
CA GLN A 112 -5.27 1.49 -18.56
C GLN A 112 -4.07 0.84 -17.86
N VAL A 113 -4.28 -0.39 -17.38
CA VAL A 113 -3.23 -1.23 -16.80
C VAL A 113 -3.16 -2.50 -17.64
N ALA A 114 -2.00 -2.78 -18.24
CA ALA A 114 -1.84 -3.95 -19.08
C ALA A 114 -1.82 -5.26 -18.27
N GLY A 115 -1.31 -5.20 -17.03
CA GLY A 115 -1.29 -6.32 -16.10
C GLY A 115 -2.47 -6.30 -15.11
N ARG A 116 -2.27 -6.99 -13.98
CA ARG A 116 -3.24 -7.02 -12.88
C ARG A 116 -3.04 -5.82 -11.94
N VAL A 117 -4.13 -5.41 -11.30
CA VAL A 117 -4.13 -4.49 -10.16
C VAL A 117 -4.44 -5.31 -8.91
N VAL A 118 -3.51 -5.32 -7.95
CA VAL A 118 -3.67 -6.06 -6.69
C VAL A 118 -3.41 -5.10 -5.52
N ALA A 119 -4.27 -5.12 -4.52
CA ALA A 119 -4.17 -4.26 -3.36
C ALA A 119 -4.25 -5.07 -2.06
N PHE A 120 -3.36 -4.77 -1.12
CA PHE A 120 -3.34 -5.31 0.23
C PHE A 120 -3.51 -4.15 1.22
N PRO A 121 -4.61 -4.10 1.99
CA PRO A 121 -4.93 -2.93 2.81
C PRO A 121 -4.05 -2.82 4.06
N ALA A 122 -3.42 -3.92 4.51
CA ALA A 122 -2.54 -3.92 5.67
C ALA A 122 -1.18 -3.33 5.31
N ALA A 123 -0.69 -2.40 6.15
CA ALA A 123 0.67 -1.91 6.07
C ALA A 123 1.65 -3.01 6.46
N VAL A 124 2.86 -2.93 5.90
CA VAL A 124 3.91 -3.93 6.09
C VAL A 124 5.18 -3.28 6.63
N PRO A 125 5.86 -3.93 7.59
CA PRO A 125 7.22 -3.54 7.93
C PRO A 125 8.15 -3.82 6.74
N TYR A 126 9.25 -3.09 6.66
CA TYR A 126 10.33 -3.39 5.73
C TYR A 126 11.67 -3.00 6.37
N CYS A 127 12.75 -3.67 5.96
CA CYS A 127 14.10 -3.32 6.36
C CYS A 127 14.80 -2.57 5.22
N ARG A 128 15.51 -1.49 5.56
CA ARG A 128 16.36 -0.76 4.61
C ARG A 128 17.82 -0.92 4.99
N LEU A 129 18.62 -1.47 4.08
CA LEU A 129 20.06 -1.61 4.22
C LEU A 129 20.75 -0.82 3.10
N GLY A 130 21.08 0.44 3.38
CA GLY A 130 21.57 1.36 2.36
C GLY A 130 20.49 1.61 1.30
N THR A 131 20.79 1.24 0.05
CA THR A 131 19.82 1.35 -1.05
C THR A 131 18.92 0.11 -1.19
N TYR A 132 19.20 -0.99 -0.49
CA TYR A 132 18.39 -2.20 -0.57
C TYR A 132 17.17 -2.12 0.35
N ILE A 133 16.00 -2.56 -0.12
CA ILE A 133 14.77 -2.67 0.67
C ILE A 133 14.28 -4.12 0.67
N ASP A 134 14.01 -4.67 1.84
CA ASP A 134 13.49 -6.03 2.03
C ASP A 134 12.15 -6.00 2.76
N LEU A 135 11.14 -6.70 2.23
CA LEU A 135 9.81 -6.87 2.81
C LEU A 135 9.66 -8.24 3.47
#